data_AF-A0A139DDI9-F1
#
_entry.id   AF-A0A139DDI9-F1
#
_cell.length_a   1.000
_cell.length_b   1.000
_cell.length_c   1.000
_cell.angle_alpha   90.00
_cell.angle_beta   90.00
_cell.angle_gamma   90.00
#
_symmetry.space_group_name_H-M   'P 1'
#
loop_
_entity.id
_entity.type
_entity.pdbx_description
1 polymer ?
#
loop_
_entity_poly.entity_id
_entity_poly.type
_entity_poly.pdbx_seq_one_letter_code
_entity_poly.pdbx_strand_id
1 'polypeptide(L)'
;MIESCRYHSEERAMKTIHKFRLAAGKEPTTLTLREGFRVVRCEYLMPQKAVFLWVQQPLNVSTPLVDRHFRVAMSGEPVPDSFEYL
;
A
#
# COMPACT_ATOMS: atom_id res chain seq x y z
N MET A 1 -31.42 -23.29 -23.10
CA MET A 1 -30.80 -21.96 -22.92
C MET A 1 -30.40 -21.86 -21.46
N ILE A 2 -29.20 -22.30 -21.05
CA ILE A 2 -27.86 -21.72 -21.29
C ILE A 2 -27.77 -20.28 -20.80
N GLU A 3 -27.27 -20.11 -19.57
CA GLU A 3 -26.13 -19.26 -19.17
C GLU A 3 -25.95 -19.46 -17.64
N SER A 4 -25.15 -20.43 -17.23
CA SER A 4 -23.69 -20.30 -17.02
C SER A 4 -23.32 -19.30 -15.92
N CYS A 5 -23.05 -19.87 -14.74
CA CYS A 5 -21.83 -19.59 -13.97
C CYS A 5 -21.35 -18.13 -13.88
N ARG A 6 -21.74 -17.45 -12.79
CA ARG A 6 -20.77 -16.70 -11.98
C ARG A 6 -21.05 -16.92 -10.50
N TYR A 7 -20.70 -18.11 -10.02
CA TYR A 7 -20.10 -18.16 -8.69
C TYR A 7 -18.83 -17.30 -8.80
N HIS A 8 -18.90 -16.03 -8.40
CA HIS A 8 -17.71 -15.32 -7.97
C HIS A 8 -17.26 -16.00 -6.69
N SER A 9 -16.55 -17.12 -6.84
CA SER A 9 -15.56 -17.57 -5.89
C SER A 9 -14.42 -16.54 -5.90
N GLU A 10 -14.69 -15.33 -5.42
CA GLU A 10 -13.71 -14.66 -4.57
C GLU A 10 -13.62 -15.52 -3.31
N GLU A 11 -12.97 -16.66 -3.47
CA GLU A 11 -12.37 -17.41 -2.39
C GLU A 11 -11.76 -16.36 -1.47
N ARG A 12 -12.16 -16.38 -0.20
CA ARG A 12 -11.60 -15.53 0.87
C ARG A 12 -10.09 -15.81 0.95
N ALA A 13 -9.31 -15.30 0.00
CA ALA A 13 -7.88 -15.25 0.10
C ALA A 13 -7.65 -14.29 1.25
N MET A 14 -7.34 -14.86 2.42
CA MET A 14 -7.13 -14.09 3.63
C MET A 14 -6.13 -12.98 3.31
N LYS A 15 -6.47 -11.76 3.72
CA LYS A 15 -5.62 -10.59 3.54
C LYS A 15 -5.11 -10.19 4.91
N THR A 16 -3.86 -9.78 4.97
CA THR A 16 -3.24 -9.26 6.19
C THR A 16 -2.99 -7.78 6.03
N ILE A 17 -3.01 -7.03 7.13
CA ILE A 17 -2.65 -5.61 7.15
C ILE A 17 -1.31 -5.48 7.84
N HIS A 18 -0.33 -4.97 7.12
CA HIS A 18 0.99 -4.65 7.66
C HIS A 18 1.14 -3.14 7.84
N LYS A 19 1.76 -2.75 8.96
CA LYS A 19 2.07 -1.35 9.28
C LYS A 19 3.53 -1.07 8.93
N PHE A 20 3.75 -0.06 8.10
CA PHE A 20 5.06 0.40 7.67
C PHE A 20 5.29 1.83 8.15
N ARG A 21 6.53 2.13 8.56
CA ARG A 21 6.94 3.51 8.85
C ARG A 21 7.53 4.11 7.58
N LEU A 22 7.07 5.30 7.20
CA LEU A 22 7.67 6.05 6.11
C LEU A 22 8.74 6.99 6.67
N ALA A 23 9.87 7.07 5.98
CA ALA A 23 10.88 8.10 6.23
C ALA A 23 10.30 9.47 5.81
N ALA A 24 10.51 10.47 6.66
CA ALA A 24 10.20 11.85 6.32
C ALA A 24 11.40 12.49 5.60
N GLY A 25 11.14 13.24 4.53
CA GLY A 25 12.17 14.01 3.81
C GLY A 25 12.23 13.69 2.31
N LYS A 26 13.40 13.94 1.71
CA LYS A 26 13.60 13.90 0.26
C LYS A 26 13.68 12.49 -0.32
N GLU A 27 14.21 11.54 0.45
CA GLU A 27 14.40 10.17 -0.01
C GLU A 27 13.12 9.35 0.12
N PRO A 28 12.66 8.68 -0.97
CA PRO A 28 11.50 7.81 -0.91
C PRO A 28 11.79 6.56 -0.07
N THR A 29 10.78 6.10 0.67
CA THR A 29 10.79 4.79 1.31
C THR A 29 10.39 3.74 0.29
N THR A 30 11.30 2.83 -0.04
CA THR A 30 10.98 1.66 -0.87
C THR A 30 10.37 0.57 -0.01
N LEU A 31 9.15 0.15 -0.35
CA LEU A 31 8.48 -0.99 0.25
C LEU A 31 8.32 -2.08 -0.80
N THR A 32 8.80 -3.28 -0.47
CA THR A 32 8.57 -4.49 -1.26
C THR A 32 7.25 -5.11 -0.81
N LEU A 33 6.22 -4.94 -1.62
CA LEU A 33 4.84 -5.37 -1.33
C LEU A 33 4.45 -6.53 -2.24
N ARG A 34 3.35 -7.21 -1.93
CA ARG A 34 2.81 -8.26 -2.80
C ARG A 34 1.91 -7.61 -3.85
N GLU A 35 1.97 -8.10 -5.08
CA GLU A 35 1.09 -7.64 -6.14
C GLU A 35 -0.39 -7.75 -5.72
N GLY A 36 -1.19 -6.75 -6.07
CA GLY A 36 -2.57 -6.61 -5.58
C GLY A 36 -2.69 -6.05 -4.15
N PHE A 37 -1.62 -5.48 -3.59
CA PHE A 37 -1.71 -4.73 -2.34
C PHE A 37 -2.65 -3.53 -2.45
N ARG A 38 -3.17 -3.08 -1.30
CA ARG A 38 -3.96 -1.85 -1.20
C ARG A 38 -3.55 -1.07 0.04
N VAL A 39 -3.29 0.22 -0.12
CA VAL A 39 -3.17 1.13 1.03
C VAL A 39 -4.56 1.34 1.64
N VAL A 40 -4.69 1.09 2.94
CA VAL A 40 -5.98 1.18 3.65
C VAL A 40 -6.00 2.32 4.66
N ARG A 41 -4.83 2.80 5.10
CA ARG A 41 -4.70 3.96 5.99
C ARG A 41 -3.32 4.57 5.83
N CYS A 42 -3.26 5.90 5.87
CA CYS A 42 -2.04 6.67 6.01
C CYS A 42 -2.26 7.67 7.14
N GLU A 43 -1.38 7.69 8.15
CA GLU A 43 -1.57 8.55 9.32
C GLU A 43 -0.24 9.03 9.90
N TYR A 44 -0.21 10.31 10.28
CA TYR A 44 0.88 10.86 11.07
C TYR A 44 0.66 10.60 12.56
N LEU A 45 1.54 9.81 13.17
CA LEU A 45 1.48 9.52 14.59
C LEU A 45 2.37 10.49 15.37
N MET A 46 1.73 11.47 16.04
CA MET A 46 2.38 12.51 16.85
C MET A 46 3.46 11.98 17.81
N PRO A 47 3.24 10.92 18.62
CA PRO A 47 4.25 10.46 19.58
C PRO A 47 5.55 10.01 18.93
N GLN A 48 5.49 9.57 17.68
CA GLN A 48 6.63 9.02 16.92
C GLN A 48 7.15 10.01 15.87
N LYS A 49 6.47 11.16 15.72
CA LYS A 49 6.73 12.19 14.72
C LYS A 49 6.96 11.61 13.32
N ALA A 50 6.17 10.61 12.95
CA ALA A 50 6.35 9.86 11.71
C ALA A 50 5.01 9.48 11.07
N VAL A 51 5.04 9.37 9.74
CA VAL A 51 3.91 8.84 8.96
C VAL A 51 3.99 7.32 8.95
N PHE A 52 2.84 6.70 9.17
CA PHE A 52 2.65 5.26 9.05
C PHE A 52 1.66 4.93 7.95
N LEU A 53 2.00 3.90 7.20
CA LEU A 53 1.20 3.35 6.12
C LEU A 53 0.71 1.96 6.53
N TRP A 54 -0.59 1.73 6.45
CA TRP A 54 -1.18 0.40 6.60
C TRP A 54 -1.52 -0.12 5.22
N VAL A 55 -0.96 -1.27 4.90
CA VAL A 55 -1.12 -1.90 3.60
C VAL A 55 -1.76 -3.26 3.80
N GLN A 56 -2.90 -3.45 3.14
CA GLN A 56 -3.52 -4.75 2.99
C GLN A 56 -2.82 -5.52 1.87
N GLN A 57 -2.39 -6.75 2.14
CA GLN A 57 -1.72 -7.62 1.17
C GLN A 57 -2.36 -9.02 1.15
N PRO A 58 -2.36 -9.71 0.00
CA PRO A 58 -2.73 -11.11 -0.06
C PRO A 58 -1.76 -11.96 0.79
N LEU A 59 -2.26 -12.97 1.49
CA LEU A 59 -1.42 -13.90 2.27
C LEU A 59 -0.77 -15.00 1.40
N ASN A 60 -1.13 -15.09 0.12
CA ASN A 60 -0.55 -16.08 -0.77
C ASN A 60 0.95 -15.82 -0.98
N VAL A 61 1.77 -16.79 -0.58
CA VAL A 61 3.22 -16.72 -0.68
C VAL A 61 3.72 -16.71 -2.11
N SER A 62 2.98 -17.28 -3.06
CA SER A 62 3.33 -17.30 -4.49
C SER A 62 3.00 -16.01 -5.23
N THR A 63 2.28 -15.07 -4.59
CA THR A 63 2.03 -13.75 -5.19
C THR A 63 3.36 -13.01 -5.39
N PRO A 64 3.64 -12.51 -6.61
CA PRO A 64 4.86 -11.76 -6.90
C PRO A 64 5.04 -10.57 -5.97
N LEU A 65 6.30 -10.21 -5.74
CA LEU A 65 6.67 -9.00 -5.03
C LEU A 65 6.88 -7.85 -6.02
N VAL A 66 6.41 -6.67 -5.64
CA VAL A 66 6.53 -5.44 -6.40
C VAL A 66 7.09 -4.35 -5.49
N ASP A 67 8.12 -3.68 -5.98
CA ASP A 67 8.69 -2.53 -5.27
C ASP A 67 7.86 -1.27 -5.55
N ARG A 68 7.61 -0.53 -4.49
CA ARG A 68 6.87 0.73 -4.52
C ARG A 68 7.58 1.78 -3.68
N HIS A 69 7.61 2.99 -4.22
CA HIS A 69 8.29 4.12 -3.62
C HIS A 69 7.25 5.06 -3.00
N PHE A 70 7.37 5.30 -1.70
CA PHE A 70 6.48 6.21 -0.97
C PHE A 70 7.29 7.39 -0.47
N ARG A 71 6.87 8.60 -0.83
CA ARG A 71 7.52 9.84 -0.38
C ARG A 71 6.57 10.65 0.47
N VAL A 72 7.04 11.09 1.63
CA VAL A 72 6.33 12.02 2.50
C VAL A 72 6.89 13.41 2.24
N ALA A 73 6.13 14.24 1.53
CA ALA A 73 6.48 15.63 1.30
C ALA A 73 6.17 16.46 2.56
N MET A 74 7.16 17.25 3.00
CA MET A 74 6.95 18.20 4.10
C MET A 74 6.30 19.48 3.59
N SER A 75 5.73 20.26 4.51
CA SER A 75 5.14 21.57 4.17
C SER A 75 6.16 22.44 3.43
N GLY A 76 5.78 22.94 2.25
CA GLY A 76 6.64 23.77 1.40
C GLY A 76 7.60 22.99 0.50
N GLU A 77 7.63 21.65 0.55
CA GLU A 77 8.39 20.85 -0.41
C GLU A 77 7.60 20.62 -1.71
N PRO A 78 8.27 20.66 -2.87
CA PRO A 78 7.62 20.38 -4.14
C PRO A 78 7.27 18.89 -4.26
N VAL A 79 6.04 18.62 -4.67
CA VAL A 79 5.56 17.30 -5.08
C VAL A 79 5.58 17.25 -6.60
N PRO A 80 6.25 16.27 -7.24
CA PRO A 80 6.24 16.17 -8.70
C PRO A 80 4.84 15.82 -9.23
N ASP A 81 4.52 16.31 -10.42
CA ASP A 81 3.19 16.14 -11.03
C ASP A 81 2.85 14.67 -11.34
N SER A 82 3.85 13.80 -11.43
CA SER A 82 3.69 12.37 -11.72
C SER A 82 3.41 11.50 -10.49
N PHE A 83 2.98 12.08 -9.37
CA PHE A 83 2.64 11.34 -8.15
C PHE A 83 1.14 11.14 -8.02
N GLU A 84 0.77 10.00 -7.42
CA GLU A 84 -0.60 9.69 -7.06
C GLU A 84 -0.81 9.95 -5.57
N TYR A 85 -1.85 10.71 -5.24
CA TYR A 85 -2.32 10.84 -3.86
C TYR A 85 -3.17 9.60 -3.55
N LEU A 86 -2.69 8.80 -2.60
CA LEU A 86 -3.36 7.58 -2.14
C LEU A 86 -4.42 7.87 -1.08
#